data_AF-A0A3D5LKX2-F1
#
_entry.id   AF-A0A3D5LKX2-F1
#
_cell.length_a   1.000
_cell.length_b   1.000
_cell.length_c   1.000
_cell.angle_alpha   90.00
_cell.angle_beta   90.00
_cell.angle_gamma   90.00
#
_symmetry.space_group_name_H-M   'P 1'
#
loop_
_entity.id
_entity.type
_entity.pdbx_description
1 polymer ?
#
loop_
_entity_poly.entity_id
_entity_poly.type
_entity_poly.pdbx_seq_one_letter_code
_entity_poly.pdbx_strand_id
1 'polypeptide(L)'
;MIKLILIILIGVLSIVIIKQLRPEYSFLLRIAVLLTVLFSAVAAFSVLSDKIGESIGDAEINTEGLKLMVKTAGVSVVTEIASAVCRDASETALAKTAELIGKITIAGMILPVIGEIIKLCVSLCGK
;
A
#
# COMPACT_ATOMS: atom_id res chain seq x y z
N MET A 1 -13.97 2.89 4.80
CA MET A 1 -13.98 2.27 3.46
C MET A 1 -14.96 2.95 2.50
N ILE A 2 -16.25 3.08 2.82
CA ILE A 2 -17.27 3.69 1.92
C ILE A 2 -16.94 5.14 1.50
N LYS A 3 -16.44 5.98 2.42
CA LYS A 3 -16.01 7.35 2.12
C LYS A 3 -14.88 7.43 1.06
N LEU A 4 -14.00 6.43 1.04
CA LEU A 4 -12.86 6.37 0.12
C LEU A 4 -13.34 6.10 -1.32
N ILE A 5 -14.25 5.14 -1.46
CA ILE A 5 -14.84 4.74 -2.74
C ILE A 5 -15.60 5.92 -3.36
N LEU A 6 -16.31 6.69 -2.54
CA LEU A 6 -17.08 7.85 -3.01
C LEU A 6 -16.17 8.99 -3.52
N ILE A 7 -15.04 9.25 -2.84
CA ILE A 7 -14.02 10.22 -3.28
C ILE A 7 -13.38 9.80 -4.60
N ILE A 8 -13.06 8.52 -4.75
CA ILE A 8 -12.50 7.97 -6.00
C ILE A 8 -13.50 8.13 -7.14
N LEU A 9 -14.78 7.82 -6.89
CA LEU A 9 -15.83 7.91 -7.90
C LEU A 9 -16.05 9.35 -8.38
N ILE A 10 -16.16 10.32 -7.46
CA ILE A 10 -16.28 11.75 -7.80
C ILE A 10 -15.03 12.21 -8.56
N GLY A 11 -13.84 11.84 -8.10
CA GLY A 11 -12.57 12.25 -8.72
C GLY A 11 -12.45 11.74 -10.15
N VAL A 12 -12.78 10.46 -10.39
CA VAL A 12 -12.77 9.86 -11.73
C VAL A 12 -13.77 10.55 -12.66
N LEU A 13 -14.98 10.85 -12.18
CA LEU A 13 -15.96 11.60 -12.97
C LEU A 13 -15.43 12.99 -13.37
N SER A 14 -14.84 13.73 -12.43
CA SER A 14 -14.26 15.06 -12.70
C SER A 14 -13.10 15.00 -13.69
N ILE A 15 -12.25 13.98 -13.58
CA ILE A 15 -11.13 13.73 -14.50
C ILE A 15 -11.64 13.48 -15.93
N VAL A 16 -12.68 12.66 -16.09
CA VAL A 16 -13.26 12.34 -17.41
C VAL A 16 -13.84 13.58 -18.10
N ILE A 17 -14.54 14.43 -17.34
CA ILE A 17 -15.14 15.68 -17.86
C ILE A 17 -14.04 16.67 -18.29
N ILE A 18 -13.00 16.85 -17.47
CA ILE A 18 -11.92 17.81 -17.74
C ILE A 18 -11.01 17.35 -18.90
N LYS A 19 -10.85 16.03 -19.08
CA LYS A 19 -10.10 15.47 -20.21
C LYS A 19 -10.68 15.88 -21.57
N GLN A 20 -11.98 16.12 -21.66
CA GLN A 20 -12.63 16.61 -22.89
C GLN A 20 -12.41 18.12 -23.13
N LEU A 21 -12.12 18.90 -22.09
CA LEU A 21 -11.97 20.36 -22.20
C LEU A 21 -10.50 20.79 -22.40
N ARG A 22 -9.57 20.25 -21.58
CA ARG A 22 -8.13 20.52 -21.63
C ARG A 22 -7.35 19.32 -21.07
N PRO A 23 -6.69 18.50 -21.90
CA PRO A 23 -6.03 17.26 -21.44
C PRO A 23 -4.89 17.50 -20.45
N GLU A 24 -4.24 18.66 -20.47
CA GLU A 24 -3.15 19.03 -19.53
C GLU A 24 -3.63 19.09 -18.07
N TYR A 25 -4.82 19.63 -17.82
CA TYR A 25 -5.39 19.70 -16.47
C TYR A 25 -5.86 18.33 -15.96
N SER A 26 -6.22 17.42 -16.87
CA SER A 26 -6.65 16.08 -16.52
C SER A 26 -5.52 15.24 -15.90
N PHE A 27 -4.26 15.50 -16.27
CA PHE A 27 -3.10 14.81 -15.70
C PHE A 27 -2.79 15.28 -14.27
N LEU A 28 -2.81 16.59 -14.03
CA LEU A 28 -2.63 17.15 -12.68
C LEU A 28 -3.72 16.66 -11.71
N LEU A 29 -4.98 16.64 -12.16
CA LEU A 29 -6.11 16.18 -11.34
C LEU A 29 -6.02 14.69 -11.01
N ARG A 30 -5.53 13.86 -11.94
CA ARG A 30 -5.25 12.43 -11.69
C ARG A 30 -4.22 12.26 -10.58
N ILE A 31 -3.09 12.96 -10.66
CA ILE A 31 -2.05 12.91 -9.63
C ILE A 31 -2.59 13.38 -8.27
N ALA A 32 -3.39 14.46 -8.25
CA ALA A 32 -3.98 14.98 -7.03
C ALA A 32 -4.94 13.98 -6.36
N VAL A 33 -5.88 13.39 -7.12
CA VAL A 33 -6.80 12.36 -6.60
C VAL A 33 -6.01 11.17 -6.07
N LEU A 34 -4.97 10.75 -6.78
CA LEU A 34 -4.16 9.60 -6.39
C LEU A 34 -3.38 9.84 -5.10
N LEU A 35 -2.80 11.03 -4.92
CA LEU A 35 -2.13 11.44 -3.68
C LEU A 35 -3.10 11.44 -2.49
N THR A 36 -4.34 11.92 -2.68
CA THR A 36 -5.35 11.91 -1.60
C THR A 36 -5.75 10.50 -1.19
N VAL A 37 -5.89 9.58 -2.14
CA VAL A 37 -6.19 8.16 -1.88
C VAL A 37 -5.02 7.50 -1.15
N LEU A 38 -3.79 7.77 -1.57
CA LEU A 38 -2.59 7.22 -0.96
C LEU A 38 -2.42 7.68 0.49
N PHE A 39 -2.60 8.98 0.76
CA PHE A 39 -2.56 9.52 2.12
C PHE A 39 -3.63 8.90 3.02
N SER A 40 -4.85 8.73 2.51
CA SER A 40 -5.93 8.12 3.27
C SER A 40 -5.72 6.60 3.50
N ALA A 41 -5.03 5.90 2.60
CA ALA A 41 -4.66 4.49 2.81
C ALA A 41 -3.61 4.36 3.92
N VAL A 42 -2.60 5.23 3.92
CA VAL A 42 -1.59 5.28 5.00
C VAL A 42 -2.24 5.59 6.35
N ALA A 43 -3.16 6.56 6.39
CA ALA A 43 -3.91 6.88 7.61
C ALA A 43 -4.80 5.72 8.10
N ALA A 44 -5.38 4.93 7.19
CA ALA A 44 -6.15 3.75 7.59
C ALA A 44 -5.25 2.67 8.21
N PHE A 45 -4.04 2.49 7.68
CA PHE A 45 -3.05 1.56 8.23
C PHE A 45 -2.52 2.00 9.61
N SER A 46 -2.29 3.30 9.82
CA SER A 46 -1.85 3.80 11.13
C SER A 46 -2.93 3.63 12.19
N VAL A 47 -4.19 3.87 11.84
CA VAL A 47 -5.33 3.63 12.76
C VAL A 47 -5.47 2.15 13.08
N LEU A 48 -5.24 1.25 12.12
CA LEU A 48 -5.21 -0.20 12.40
C LEU A 48 -4.06 -0.58 13.35
N SER A 49 -2.86 -0.01 13.17
CA SER A 49 -1.74 -0.29 14.07
C SER A 49 -1.98 0.24 15.50
N ASP A 50 -2.58 1.43 15.65
CA ASP A 50 -2.93 1.96 16.96
C ASP A 50 -4.05 1.14 17.63
N LYS A 51 -5.08 0.75 16.87
CA LYS A 51 -6.19 -0.09 17.36
C LYS A 51 -5.71 -1.44 17.88
N ILE A 52 -4.74 -2.04 17.18
CA ILE A 52 -4.11 -3.28 17.63
C ILE A 52 -3.20 -3.00 18.84
N GLY A 53 -2.46 -1.89 18.87
CA GLY A 53 -1.64 -1.50 20.03
C GLY A 53 -2.45 -1.32 21.32
N GLU A 54 -3.62 -0.68 21.26
CA GLU A 54 -4.53 -0.55 22.40
C GLU A 54 -5.07 -1.91 22.89
N SER A 55 -5.31 -2.86 21.99
CA SER A 55 -5.81 -4.20 22.35
C SER A 55 -4.71 -5.16 22.81
N ILE A 56 -3.44 -4.83 22.54
CA ILE A 56 -2.24 -5.60 22.91
C ILE A 56 -1.73 -5.25 24.32
N GLY A 57 -2.26 -4.20 24.96
CA GLY A 57 -1.94 -3.88 26.36
C GLY A 57 -2.10 -5.07 27.34
N ASP A 58 -2.87 -6.10 26.96
CA ASP A 58 -3.11 -7.32 27.74
C ASP A 58 -2.43 -8.59 27.19
N ALA A 59 -1.80 -8.56 26.01
CA ALA A 59 -1.20 -9.73 25.39
C ALA A 59 0.17 -9.39 24.80
N GLU A 60 1.21 -10.11 25.24
CA GLU A 60 2.61 -9.97 24.82
C GLU A 60 2.82 -10.39 23.34
N ILE A 61 2.23 -9.64 22.41
CA ILE A 61 2.34 -9.90 20.97
C ILE A 61 3.60 -9.22 20.44
N ASN A 62 4.41 -9.98 19.69
CA ASN A 62 5.62 -9.50 19.04
C ASN A 62 5.30 -8.36 18.05
N THR A 63 5.52 -7.12 18.50
CA THR A 63 5.21 -5.89 17.75
C THR A 63 5.98 -5.77 16.43
N GLU A 64 7.08 -6.51 16.27
CA GLU A 64 7.88 -6.53 15.04
C GLU A 64 7.14 -7.18 13.86
N GLY A 65 6.42 -8.28 14.10
CA GLY A 65 5.64 -8.96 13.06
C GLY A 65 4.53 -8.07 12.50
N LEU A 66 3.80 -7.39 13.39
CA LEU A 66 2.74 -6.46 13.01
C LEU A 66 3.29 -5.28 12.19
N LYS A 67 4.41 -4.71 12.64
CA LYS A 67 5.08 -3.60 11.95
C LYS A 67 5.51 -4.00 10.54
N LEU A 68 6.01 -5.22 10.37
CA LEU A 68 6.42 -5.75 9.07
C LEU A 68 5.23 -6.03 8.15
N MET A 69 4.11 -6.53 8.68
CA MET A 69 2.87 -6.71 7.91
C MET A 69 2.34 -5.37 7.38
N VAL A 70 2.27 -4.35 8.24
CA VAL A 70 1.86 -2.99 7.84
C VAL A 70 2.80 -2.42 6.78
N LYS A 71 4.12 -2.59 6.93
CA LYS A 71 5.11 -2.11 5.97
C LYS A 71 4.95 -2.78 4.60
N THR A 72 4.77 -4.10 4.57
CA THR A 72 4.59 -4.87 3.33
C THR A 72 3.31 -4.47 2.61
N ALA A 73 2.22 -4.28 3.35
CA ALA A 73 0.94 -3.83 2.80
C ALA A 73 1.03 -2.40 2.24
N GLY A 74 1.73 -1.50 2.94
CA GLY A 74 2.02 -0.15 2.44
C GLY A 74 2.79 -0.16 1.12
N VAL A 75 3.85 -0.97 1.02
CA VAL A 75 4.63 -1.13 -0.23
C VAL A 75 3.77 -1.65 -1.38
N SER A 76 2.88 -2.62 -1.13
CA SER A 76 1.95 -3.13 -2.14
C SER A 76 1.06 -2.03 -2.70
N VAL A 77 0.45 -1.22 -1.82
CA VAL A 77 -0.44 -0.12 -2.23
C VAL A 77 0.31 0.94 -3.05
N VAL A 78 1.51 1.34 -2.60
CA VAL A 78 2.34 2.32 -3.32
C VAL A 78 2.74 1.80 -4.70
N THR A 79 3.10 0.52 -4.79
CA THR A 79 3.50 -0.11 -6.06
C THR A 79 2.33 -0.18 -7.04
N GLU A 80 1.14 -0.59 -6.59
CA GLU A 80 -0.07 -0.66 -7.40
C GLU A 80 -0.38 0.71 -8.00
N ILE A 81 -0.35 1.73 -7.14
CA ILE A 81 -0.62 3.11 -7.50
C ILE A 81 0.41 3.66 -8.50
N ALA A 82 1.71 3.42 -8.27
CA ALA A 82 2.77 3.84 -9.19
C ALA A 82 2.62 3.16 -10.57
N SER A 83 2.32 1.86 -10.59
CA SER A 83 2.11 1.11 -11.83
C SER A 83 0.89 1.62 -12.61
N ALA A 84 -0.20 1.98 -11.91
CA ALA A 84 -1.40 2.53 -12.50
C ALA A 84 -1.14 3.90 -13.16
N VAL A 85 -0.35 4.77 -12.52
CA VAL A 85 0.05 6.06 -13.12
C VAL A 85 0.86 5.88 -14.38
N CYS A 86 1.85 4.97 -14.36
CA CYS A 86 2.65 4.70 -15.54
C CYS A 86 1.80 4.15 -16.70
N ARG A 87 0.80 3.29 -16.43
CA ARG A 87 -0.15 2.83 -17.45
C ARG A 87 -1.03 3.96 -17.98
N ASP A 88 -1.49 4.85 -17.11
CA ASP A 88 -2.28 6.02 -17.47
C ASP A 88 -1.50 7.05 -18.30
N ALA A 89 -0.18 7.13 -18.12
CA ALA A 89 0.73 7.93 -18.93
C ALA A 89 1.11 7.26 -20.28
N SER A 90 0.50 6.10 -20.61
CA SER A 90 0.84 5.27 -21.78
C SER A 90 2.22 4.59 -21.70
N GLU A 91 2.90 4.66 -20.55
CA GLU A 91 4.23 4.09 -20.28
C GLU A 91 4.12 2.68 -19.67
N THR A 92 3.64 1.73 -20.48
CA THR A 92 3.36 0.36 -20.02
C THR A 92 4.62 -0.42 -19.64
N ALA A 93 5.76 -0.13 -20.29
CA ALA A 93 7.04 -0.76 -19.96
C ALA A 93 7.46 -0.38 -18.53
N LEU A 94 7.43 0.92 -18.21
CA LEU A 94 7.76 1.45 -16.88
C LEU A 94 6.82 0.91 -15.79
N ALA A 95 5.53 0.78 -16.10
CA ALA A 95 4.55 0.22 -15.18
C ALA A 95 4.88 -1.22 -14.77
N LYS A 96 5.29 -2.06 -15.75
CA LYS A 96 5.70 -3.44 -15.48
C LYS A 96 6.96 -3.51 -14.63
N THR A 97 7.94 -2.62 -14.88
CA THR A 97 9.16 -2.56 -14.08
C THR A 97 8.87 -2.15 -12.64
N ALA A 98 7.99 -1.17 -12.43
CA ALA A 98 7.55 -0.75 -11.10
C ALA A 98 6.87 -1.90 -10.34
N GLU A 99 5.97 -2.62 -11.00
CA GLU A 99 5.28 -3.77 -10.42
C GLU A 99 6.25 -4.91 -10.04
N LEU A 100 7.26 -5.17 -10.89
CA LEU A 100 8.30 -6.16 -10.63
C LEU A 100 9.15 -5.76 -9.41
N ILE A 101 9.55 -4.49 -9.32
CA ILE A 101 10.33 -3.98 -8.17
C ILE A 101 9.54 -4.12 -6.87
N GLY A 102 8.25 -3.79 -6.88
CA GLY A 102 7.41 -3.97 -5.70
C GLY A 102 7.29 -5.43 -5.27
N LYS A 103 7.11 -6.36 -6.22
CA LYS A 103 7.09 -7.81 -5.93
C LYS A 103 8.41 -8.31 -5.34
N ILE A 104 9.54 -7.89 -5.89
CA ILE A 104 10.87 -8.24 -5.36
C ILE A 104 11.05 -7.67 -3.95
N THR A 105 10.60 -6.43 -3.71
CA THR A 105 10.69 -5.78 -2.40
C THR A 105 9.85 -6.53 -1.36
N ILE A 106 8.62 -6.89 -1.69
CA ILE A 106 7.74 -7.69 -0.83
C ILE A 106 8.38 -9.06 -0.56
N ALA A 107 8.92 -9.74 -1.58
CA ALA A 107 9.62 -11.01 -1.41
C ALA A 107 10.80 -10.88 -0.45
N GLY A 108 11.60 -9.81 -0.55
CA GLY A 108 12.69 -9.50 0.36
C GLY A 108 12.23 -9.26 1.81
N MET A 109 11.05 -8.66 2.01
CA MET A 109 10.49 -8.45 3.35
C MET A 109 9.99 -9.74 4.01
N ILE A 110 9.72 -10.81 3.25
CA ILE A 110 9.28 -12.09 3.79
C ILE A 110 10.45 -12.89 4.40
N LEU A 111 11.69 -12.70 3.92
CA LEU A 111 12.89 -13.37 4.44
C LEU A 111 13.07 -13.26 5.97
N PRO A 112 13.01 -12.08 6.61
CA PRO A 112 13.14 -11.97 8.06
C PRO A 112 12.04 -12.73 8.82
N VAL A 113 10.81 -12.78 8.29
CA VAL A 113 9.71 -13.56 8.90
C VAL A 113 10.02 -15.04 8.92
N ILE A 114 10.57 -15.56 7.82
CA ILE A 114 11.00 -16.97 7.75
C ILE A 114 12.09 -17.24 8.80
N GLY A 115 13.04 -16.32 8.97
CA GLY A 115 14.07 -16.41 10.00
C GLY A 115 13.52 -16.45 11.43
N GLU A 116 12.53 -15.61 11.73
CA GLU A 116 11.80 -15.60 13.02
C GLU A 116 11.12 -16.94 13.29
N ILE A 117 10.40 -17.48 12.28
CA ILE A 117 9.70 -18.77 12.39
C ILE A 117 10.69 -19.90 12.63
N ILE A 118 11.81 -19.94 11.90
CA ILE A 118 12.85 -20.97 12.09
C ILE A 118 13.41 -20.92 13.52
N LYS A 119 13.70 -19.73 14.05
CA LYS A 119 14.15 -19.57 15.44
C LYS A 119 13.12 -20.09 16.44
N LEU A 120 11.83 -19.79 16.21
CA LEU A 120 10.74 -20.25 17.07
C LEU A 120 10.65 -21.79 17.07
N CYS A 121 10.72 -22.42 15.89
CA CYS A 121 10.72 -23.87 15.74
C CYS A 121 11.93 -24.53 16.43
N VAL A 122 13.12 -23.95 16.28
CA VAL A 122 14.34 -24.45 16.95
C VAL A 122 14.24 -24.28 18.46
N SER A 123 13.67 -23.17 18.96
CA SER A 123 13.49 -22.95 20.40
C SER A 123 12.46 -23.91 21.02
N LEU A 124 11.42 -24.29 20.26
CA LEU A 124 10.41 -25.24 20.71
C LEU A 124 10.91 -26.70 20.65
N CYS A 125 11.79 -27.02 19.70
CA CYS A 125 12.38 -28.36 19.51
C CYS A 125 13.70 -28.56 20.28
N GLY A 126 14.33 -27.47 20.74
CA GLY A 126 15.59 -27.43 21.48
C GLY A 126 15.43 -27.58 23.01
N LYS A 127 14.28 -28.10 23.44
CA LYS A 127 14.09 -28.72 24.75
C LYS A 127 13.85 -30.21 24.53
#